data_AF-A0A151R168-F1
#
_entry.id   AF-A0A151R168-F1
#
_cell.length_a   1.000
_cell.length_b   1.000
_cell.length_c   1.000
_cell.angle_alpha   90.00
_cell.angle_beta   90.00
_cell.angle_gamma   90.00
#
_symmetry.space_group_name_H-M   'P 1'
#
loop_
_entity.id
_entity.type
_entity.pdbx_description
1 polymer ?
#
loop_
_entity_poly.entity_id
_entity_poly.type
_entity_poly.pdbx_seq_one_letter_code
_entity_poly.pdbx_strand_id
1 'polypeptide(L)'
;MVFYRGTTSNLKHLKSLLRLYDEASSQFINLAKCRFYYGSMSLTRVARILSIMGFAIDHVPFYYLGVPIFKGNPRARHFQGILGKVKAKLASWKGFLLSMMVRAQLVNVVISRKLLYNFHIYSWPKVVVKSGETS
;
A
#
# COMPACT_ATOMS: atom_id res chain seq x y z
N MET A 1 3.02 6.71 -7.21
CA MET A 1 4.34 6.41 -6.61
C MET A 1 5.41 6.71 -7.65
N VAL A 2 6.49 7.41 -7.30
CA VAL A 2 7.57 7.76 -8.25
C VAL A 2 8.83 6.99 -7.87
N PHE A 3 9.40 6.25 -8.81
CA PHE A 3 10.67 5.57 -8.64
C PHE A 3 11.75 6.35 -9.39
N TYR A 4 12.84 6.65 -8.70
CA TYR A 4 13.87 7.48 -9.29
C TYR A 4 15.27 7.15 -8.75
N ARG A 5 16.29 7.37 -9.57
CA ARG A 5 17.68 7.21 -9.14
C ARG A 5 18.05 8.39 -8.24
N GLY A 6 18.24 8.13 -6.94
CA GLY A 6 18.49 9.15 -5.93
C GLY A 6 19.92 9.72 -5.92
N THR A 7 20.39 10.28 -7.04
CA THR A 7 21.56 11.17 -7.07
C THR A 7 21.13 12.61 -6.76
N THR A 8 22.05 13.45 -6.29
CA THR A 8 21.73 14.84 -5.90
C THR A 8 21.17 15.67 -7.06
N SER A 9 21.77 15.56 -8.25
CA SER A 9 21.32 16.29 -9.46
C SER A 9 19.88 15.89 -9.82
N ASN A 10 19.64 14.59 -9.89
CA ASN A 10 18.33 14.00 -10.11
C ASN A 10 17.27 14.51 -9.13
N LEU A 11 17.56 14.51 -7.82
CA LEU A 11 16.60 14.97 -6.82
C LEU A 11 16.26 16.45 -6.97
N LYS A 12 17.23 17.29 -7.36
CA LYS A 12 16.97 18.70 -7.67
C LYS A 12 16.04 18.83 -8.89
N HIS A 13 16.28 18.07 -9.96
CA HIS A 13 15.40 18.06 -11.12
C HIS A 13 13.99 17.59 -10.79
N LEU A 14 13.85 16.53 -9.99
CA LEU A 14 12.55 16.06 -9.53
C LEU A 14 11.82 17.15 -8.71
N LYS A 15 12.52 17.83 -7.80
CA LYS A 15 11.95 18.94 -7.04
C LYS A 15 11.49 20.09 -7.93
N SER A 16 12.27 20.44 -8.95
CA SER A 16 11.88 21.46 -9.92
C SER A 16 10.68 21.03 -10.76
N LEU A 17 10.63 19.78 -11.21
CA LEU A 17 9.49 19.22 -11.96
C LEU A 17 8.20 19.29 -11.12
N LEU A 18 8.29 18.93 -9.85
CA LEU A 18 7.17 19.01 -8.92
C LEU A 18 6.67 20.44 -8.73
N ARG A 19 7.59 21.43 -8.64
CA ARG A 19 7.19 22.86 -8.60
C ARG A 19 6.51 23.33 -9.88
N LEU A 20 7.07 22.97 -11.04
CA LEU A 20 6.46 23.31 -12.34
C LEU A 20 5.06 22.71 -12.47
N TYR A 21 4.86 21.48 -11.98
CA TYR A 21 3.54 20.86 -11.93
C TYR A 21 2.59 21.63 -11.02
N ASP A 22 3.03 21.99 -9.81
CA ASP A 22 2.22 22.76 -8.86
C ASP A 22 1.78 24.11 -9.47
N GLU A 23 2.69 24.80 -10.16
CA GLU A 23 2.43 26.07 -10.84
C GLU A 23 1.46 25.91 -12.03
N ALA A 24 1.71 24.94 -12.90
CA ALA A 24 0.91 24.73 -14.11
C ALA A 24 -0.50 24.17 -13.82
N SER A 25 -0.63 23.32 -12.79
CA SER A 25 -1.89 22.67 -12.43
C SER A 25 -2.65 23.37 -11.30
N SER A 26 -1.99 24.30 -10.59
CA SER A 26 -2.46 24.86 -9.32
C SER A 26 -2.72 23.81 -8.23
N GLN A 27 -2.12 22.62 -8.33
CA GLN A 27 -2.23 21.56 -7.34
C GLN A 27 -0.96 21.46 -6.51
N PHE A 28 -1.00 21.98 -5.29
CA PHE A 28 0.16 21.94 -4.40
C PHE A 28 0.41 20.55 -3.82
N ILE A 29 1.67 20.12 -3.82
CA ILE A 29 2.06 18.87 -3.17
C ILE A 29 1.98 19.00 -1.65
N ASN A 30 1.15 18.16 -1.04
CA ASN A 30 1.08 18.05 0.40
C ASN A 30 2.25 17.20 0.95
N LEU A 31 3.32 17.88 1.37
CA LEU A 31 4.52 17.25 1.96
C LEU A 31 4.21 16.37 3.18
N ALA A 32 3.17 16.71 3.96
CA ALA A 32 2.77 15.91 5.12
C ALA A 32 2.16 14.55 4.75
N LYS A 33 1.76 14.35 3.48
CA LYS A 33 1.31 13.06 2.93
C LYS A 33 2.40 12.35 2.13
N CYS A 34 3.49 13.04 1.78
CA CYS A 34 4.63 12.45 1.09
C CYS A 34 5.51 11.65 2.05
N ARG A 35 5.96 10.48 1.60
CA ARG A 35 6.88 9.61 2.34
C ARG A 35 8.03 9.17 1.45
N PHE A 36 9.22 9.09 2.02
CA PHE A 36 10.41 8.56 1.39
C PHE A 36 10.71 7.15 1.92
N TYR A 37 10.81 6.20 1.01
CA TYR A 37 11.17 4.81 1.29
C TYR A 37 12.50 4.48 0.62
N TYR A 38 13.39 3.82 1.34
CA TYR A 38 14.69 3.42 0.82
C TYR A 38 15.08 2.01 1.25
N GLY A 39 15.99 1.40 0.48
CA GLY A 39 16.55 0.09 0.75
C GLY A 39 17.81 0.19 1.63
N SER A 40 18.88 -0.49 1.22
CA SER A 40 20.18 -0.31 1.88
C SER A 40 20.83 0.98 1.41
N MET A 41 20.87 2.01 2.28
CA MET A 41 21.52 3.29 2.01
C MET A 41 22.16 3.83 3.29
N SER A 42 23.30 4.54 3.16
CA SER A 42 23.94 5.19 4.31
C SER A 42 23.07 6.30 4.88
N LEU A 43 23.11 6.49 6.20
CA LEU A 43 22.38 7.57 6.88
C LEU A 43 22.77 8.96 6.36
N THR A 44 24.04 9.15 6.03
CA THR A 44 24.54 10.40 5.39
C THR A 44 23.84 10.68 4.07
N ARG A 45 23.62 9.65 3.26
CA ARG A 45 22.92 9.78 1.99
C ARG A 45 21.43 10.05 2.20
N VAL A 46 20.80 9.36 3.16
CA VAL A 46 19.39 9.57 3.52
C VAL A 46 19.17 11.01 3.99
N ALA A 47 19.97 11.51 4.93
CA ALA A 47 19.87 12.88 5.43
C ALA A 47 19.97 13.93 4.31
N ARG A 48 20.87 13.72 3.36
CA ARG A 48 21.00 14.58 2.17
C ARG A 48 19.77 14.54 1.27
N ILE A 49 19.11 13.39 1.12
CA ILE A 49 17.88 13.31 0.32
C ILE A 49 16.76 14.06 1.02
N LEU A 50 16.63 13.89 2.33
CA LEU A 50 15.61 14.58 3.13
C LEU A 50 15.80 16.10 3.09
N SER A 51 17.05 16.59 3.19
CA SER A 51 17.30 18.03 3.11
C SER A 51 16.93 18.64 1.75
N ILE A 52 17.02 17.86 0.67
CA ILE A 52 16.62 18.30 -0.67
C ILE A 52 15.09 18.25 -0.82
N MET A 53 14.46 17.12 -0.47
CA MET A 53 13.05 16.86 -0.81
C MET A 53 12.06 17.34 0.27
N GLY A 54 12.46 17.40 1.54
CA GLY A 54 11.59 17.78 2.66
C GLY A 54 10.52 16.74 3.04
N PHE A 55 10.63 15.50 2.55
CA PHE A 55 9.68 14.43 2.89
C PHE A 55 10.01 13.79 4.24
N ALA A 56 9.00 13.19 4.89
CA ALA A 56 9.23 12.31 6.04
C ALA A 56 9.69 10.92 5.58
N ILE A 57 10.52 10.25 6.39
CA ILE A 57 10.88 8.84 6.17
C ILE A 57 9.72 7.96 6.63
N ASP A 58 9.49 6.87 5.92
CA ASP A 58 8.66 5.76 6.38
C ASP A 58 9.30 4.42 6.00
N HIS A 59 8.75 3.34 6.54
CA HIS A 59 9.32 2.01 6.43
C HIS A 59 8.39 1.03 5.72
N VAL A 60 9.01 0.04 5.11
CA VAL A 60 8.32 -1.10 4.51
C VAL A 60 8.15 -2.18 5.59
N PRO A 61 6.97 -2.79 5.77
CA PRO A 61 5.82 -2.77 4.85
C PRO A 61 4.83 -1.63 5.09
N PHE A 62 4.23 -1.14 4.01
CA PHE A 62 3.15 -0.13 4.04
C PHE A 62 2.04 -0.52 3.06
N TYR A 63 0.87 0.13 3.14
CA TYR A 63 -0.24 -0.10 2.19
C TYR A 63 -0.27 0.96 1.10
N TYR A 64 -0.39 0.52 -0.15
CA TYR A 64 -0.64 1.37 -1.30
C TYR A 64 -1.85 0.85 -2.05
N LEU A 65 -2.87 1.71 -2.23
CA LEU A 65 -4.14 1.35 -2.89
C LEU A 65 -4.81 0.07 -2.32
N GLY A 66 -4.69 -0.13 -1.00
CA GLY A 66 -5.25 -1.29 -0.31
C GLY A 66 -4.39 -2.57 -0.39
N VAL A 67 -3.21 -2.48 -0.99
CA VAL A 67 -2.30 -3.60 -1.22
C VAL A 67 -1.03 -3.41 -0.38
N PRO A 68 -0.59 -4.40 0.41
CA PRO A 68 0.62 -4.29 1.21
C PRO A 68 1.84 -4.36 0.30
N ILE A 69 2.69 -3.34 0.32
CA ILE A 69 4.01 -3.32 -0.31
C ILE A 69 5.03 -3.79 0.73
N PHE A 70 5.83 -4.79 0.39
CA PHE A 70 6.87 -5.35 1.26
C PHE A 70 8.13 -5.72 0.47
N LYS A 71 9.26 -5.91 1.17
CA LYS A 71 10.52 -6.35 0.58
C LYS A 71 10.64 -7.88 0.65
N GLY A 72 11.00 -8.50 -0.48
CA GLY A 72 11.22 -9.94 -0.58
C GLY A 72 9.95 -10.75 -0.80
N ASN A 73 10.03 -12.06 -0.59
CA ASN A 73 8.93 -12.98 -0.89
C ASN A 73 7.70 -12.74 0.01
N PRO A 74 6.47 -12.90 -0.54
CA PRO A 74 5.24 -12.84 0.25
C PRO A 74 5.26 -13.81 1.43
N ARG A 75 4.88 -13.33 2.62
CA ARG A 75 4.77 -14.13 3.85
C ARG A 75 3.41 -13.90 4.49
N ALA A 76 2.92 -14.88 5.25
CA ALA A 76 1.59 -14.82 5.84
C ALA A 76 1.34 -13.56 6.68
N ARG A 77 2.34 -13.11 7.43
CA ARG A 77 2.30 -11.87 8.22
C ARG A 77 1.94 -10.62 7.40
N HIS A 78 2.31 -10.54 6.12
CA HIS A 78 2.02 -9.38 5.27
C HIS A 78 0.53 -9.27 4.91
N PHE A 79 -0.22 -10.38 4.98
CA PHE A 79 -1.63 -10.46 4.60
C PHE A 79 -2.58 -10.41 5.80
N GLN A 80 -2.06 -10.43 7.04
CA GLN A 80 -2.88 -10.39 8.26
C GLN A 80 -3.82 -9.19 8.30
N GLY A 81 -3.39 -8.02 7.83
CA GLY A 81 -4.26 -6.84 7.79
C GLY A 81 -5.39 -6.96 6.75
N ILE A 82 -5.17 -7.66 5.64
CA ILE A 82 -6.23 -7.97 4.67
C ILE A 82 -7.21 -8.97 5.28
N LEU A 83 -6.71 -10.06 5.86
CA LEU A 83 -7.54 -11.07 6.52
C LEU A 83 -8.36 -10.48 7.66
N GLY A 84 -7.78 -9.60 8.48
CA GLY A 84 -8.48 -8.89 9.54
C GLY A 84 -9.63 -8.03 9.03
N LYS A 85 -9.42 -7.31 7.92
CA LYS A 85 -10.49 -6.52 7.27
C LYS A 85 -11.61 -7.40 6.71
N VAL A 86 -11.26 -8.57 6.13
CA VAL A 86 -12.24 -9.56 5.66
C VAL A 86 -13.06 -10.09 6.84
N LYS A 87 -12.40 -10.53 7.93
CA LYS A 87 -13.06 -11.01 9.15
C LYS A 87 -13.97 -9.96 9.77
N ALA A 88 -13.51 -8.71 9.89
CA ALA A 88 -14.31 -7.61 10.41
C ALA A 88 -15.55 -7.34 9.55
N LYS A 89 -15.43 -7.46 8.22
CA LYS A 89 -16.56 -7.28 7.31
C LYS A 89 -17.58 -8.42 7.43
N LEU A 90 -17.11 -9.65 7.51
CA LEU A 90 -17.96 -10.83 7.74
C LEU A 90 -18.69 -10.75 9.08
N ALA A 91 -17.98 -10.35 10.15
CA ALA A 91 -18.57 -10.14 11.47
C ALA A 91 -19.64 -9.04 11.46
N SER A 92 -19.38 -7.93 10.77
CA SER A 92 -20.36 -6.86 10.57
C SER A 92 -21.62 -7.38 9.86
N TRP A 93 -21.48 -8.20 8.80
CA TRP A 93 -22.61 -8.80 8.09
C TRP A 93 -23.40 -9.83 8.90
N LYS A 94 -22.75 -10.51 9.84
CA LYS A 94 -23.43 -11.40 10.79
C LYS A 94 -24.42 -10.64 11.68
N GLY A 95 -24.13 -9.37 11.99
CA GLY A 95 -25.01 -8.49 12.77
C GLY A 95 -26.25 -7.99 12.01
N PHE A 96 -26.32 -8.17 10.69
CA PHE A 96 -27.50 -7.82 9.91
C PHE A 96 -28.39 -9.05 9.66
N LEU A 97 -29.72 -8.82 9.65
CA LEU A 97 -30.76 -9.79 9.30
C LEU A 97 -30.78 -10.06 7.78
N LEU A 98 -29.67 -10.56 7.25
CA LEU A 98 -29.50 -10.91 5.84
C LEU A 98 -29.77 -12.40 5.65
N SER A 99 -30.47 -12.75 4.57
CA SER A 99 -30.62 -14.13 4.15
C SER A 99 -29.26 -14.74 3.76
N MET A 100 -29.16 -16.07 3.81
CA MET A 100 -27.93 -16.77 3.42
C MET A 100 -27.52 -16.47 1.97
N MET A 101 -28.50 -16.38 1.07
CA MET A 101 -28.29 -16.02 -0.33
C MET A 101 -27.65 -14.63 -0.48
N VAL A 102 -28.20 -13.62 0.22
CA VAL A 102 -27.67 -12.25 0.17
C VAL A 102 -26.25 -12.19 0.77
N ARG A 103 -25.98 -12.93 1.85
CA ARG A 103 -24.63 -13.03 2.43
C ARG A 103 -23.64 -13.65 1.44
N ALA A 104 -24.00 -14.74 0.78
CA ALA A 104 -23.17 -15.38 -0.23
C ALA A 104 -22.87 -14.44 -1.41
N GLN A 105 -23.89 -13.69 -1.86
CA GLN A 105 -23.71 -12.69 -2.90
C GLN A 105 -22.75 -11.57 -2.46
N LEU A 106 -22.89 -11.05 -1.24
CA LEU A 106 -21.99 -10.02 -0.68
C LEU A 106 -20.53 -10.50 -0.60
N VAL A 107 -20.32 -11.74 -0.17
CA VAL A 107 -18.98 -12.35 -0.17
C VAL A 107 -18.41 -12.35 -1.59
N ASN A 108 -19.17 -12.82 -2.57
CA ASN A 108 -18.72 -12.90 -3.96
C ASN A 108 -18.43 -11.52 -4.59
N VAL A 109 -19.31 -10.54 -4.41
CA VAL A 109 -19.14 -9.25 -5.08
C VAL A 109 -18.14 -8.33 -4.37
N VAL A 110 -18.01 -8.42 -3.05
CA VAL A 110 -17.14 -7.50 -2.29
C VAL A 110 -15.81 -8.16 -1.93
N ILE A 111 -15.83 -9.33 -1.30
CA ILE A 111 -14.61 -9.97 -0.77
C ILE A 111 -13.83 -10.58 -1.93
N SER A 112 -14.46 -11.39 -2.77
CA SER A 112 -13.77 -12.08 -3.86
C SER A 112 -13.16 -11.12 -4.86
N ARG A 113 -13.84 -10.01 -5.21
CA ARG A 113 -13.28 -8.96 -6.08
C ARG A 113 -12.04 -8.28 -5.47
N LYS A 114 -12.08 -7.96 -4.17
CA LYS A 114 -10.93 -7.35 -3.47
C LYS A 114 -9.74 -8.29 -3.38
N LEU A 115 -9.99 -9.57 -3.12
CA LEU A 115 -8.95 -10.59 -3.07
C LEU A 115 -8.36 -10.87 -4.46
N LEU A 116 -9.21 -10.96 -5.49
CA LEU A 116 -8.77 -11.13 -6.88
C LEU A 116 -7.81 -10.03 -7.31
N TYR A 117 -8.13 -8.76 -7.01
CA TYR A 117 -7.22 -7.65 -7.25
C TYR A 117 -5.86 -7.84 -6.57
N ASN A 118 -5.82 -8.33 -5.32
CA ASN A 118 -4.56 -8.60 -4.62
C ASN A 118 -3.82 -9.83 -5.17
N PHE A 119 -4.53 -10.85 -5.67
CA PHE A 119 -3.92 -12.04 -6.28
C PHE A 119 -3.24 -11.73 -7.61
N HIS A 120 -3.74 -10.77 -8.38
CA HIS A 120 -3.08 -10.32 -9.61
C HIS A 120 -1.72 -9.65 -9.35
N ILE A 121 -1.49 -9.12 -8.14
CA ILE A 121 -0.27 -8.37 -7.82
C ILE A 121 0.80 -9.29 -7.21
N TYR A 122 0.41 -10.30 -6.43
CA TYR A 122 1.36 -11.25 -5.81
C TYR A 122 0.83 -12.69 -5.81
N SER A 123 1.75 -13.65 -5.88
CA SER A 123 1.46 -15.05 -5.52
C SER A 123 1.32 -15.19 -4.01
N TRP A 124 0.11 -15.45 -3.54
CA TRP A 124 -0.15 -15.60 -2.10
C TRP A 124 0.44 -16.91 -1.56
N PRO A 125 1.03 -16.92 -0.35
CA PRO A 125 1.48 -18.17 0.26
C PRO A 125 0.29 -19.09 0.52
N LYS A 126 0.43 -20.39 0.19
CA LYS A 126 -0.63 -21.40 0.35
C LYS A 126 -1.24 -21.42 1.77
N VAL A 127 -0.44 -21.13 2.80
CA VAL A 127 -0.89 -21.04 4.21
C VAL A 127 -1.92 -19.93 4.44
N VAL A 128 -1.80 -18.81 3.71
CA VAL A 128 -2.74 -17.68 3.81
C VAL A 128 -4.06 -18.01 3.14
N VAL A 129 -4.00 -18.71 2.00
CA VAL A 129 -5.21 -19.14 1.27
C VAL A 129 -6.02 -20.11 2.14
N LYS A 130 -5.37 -21.14 2.70
CA LYS A 130 -6.04 -22.15 3.55
C LYS A 130 -6.65 -21.59 4.85
N SER A 131 -6.05 -20.54 5.42
CA SER A 131 -6.57 -19.91 6.65
C SER A 131 -7.76 -18.97 6.40
N GLY A 132 -8.02 -18.61 5.14
CA GLY A 132 -9.23 -17.88 4.74
C GLY A 132 -10.45 -18.79 4.53
N GLU A 133 -10.24 -20.08 4.30
CA GLU A 133 -11.31 -21.06 4.02
C GLU A 133 -11.93 -21.66 5.31
N THR A 134 -11.25 -21.53 6.45
CA THR A 134 -11.63 -22.16 7.73
C THR A 134 -12.28 -21.21 8.74
N SER A 135 -12.86 -20.07 8.31
CA SER A 135 -13.55 -19.10 9.18
C SER A 135 -15.00 -18.85 8.79
#